data_AF-X1P1P3-F1
#
_entry.id   AF-X1P1P3-F1
#
_cell.length_a   1.000
_cell.length_b   1.000
_cell.length_c   1.000
_cell.angle_alpha   90.00
_cell.angle_beta   90.00
_cell.angle_gamma   90.00
#
_symmetry.space_group_name_H-M   'P 1'
#
loop_
_entity.id
_entity.type
_entity.pdbx_description
1 polymer ?
#
loop_
_entity_poly.entity_id
_entity_poly.type
_entity_poly.pdbx_seq_one_letter_code
_entity_poly.pdbx_strand_id
1 'polypeptide(L)'
;EQWKRFRNVPNIVYTDGNEWALYQTGELVGKRVRFQGDVCSDGKAAITEENSKDLFRLFTDFVAWMPIIPAKPKALAPFLAPFCLLIREEVLDALKDETSPVHDLKNEIKQLLFPDVDDFQFADTYAQTVIFALLLAQIEGANVLDLSDAYSTLASHHLLLSRSLQFLTDPQALT
;
A
#
# COMPACT_ATOMS: atom_id res chain seq x y z
N GLU A 1 -13.84 -9.27 -2.24
CA GLU A 1 -13.31 -8.07 -1.55
C GLU A 1 -11.83 -7.81 -1.86
N GLN A 2 -10.88 -8.66 -1.47
CA GLN A 2 -9.42 -8.40 -1.62
C GLN A 2 -8.98 -7.94 -3.04
N TRP A 3 -9.40 -8.62 -4.11
CA TRP A 3 -9.03 -8.21 -5.47
C TRP A 3 -9.44 -6.77 -5.82
N LYS A 4 -10.62 -6.30 -5.38
CA LYS A 4 -11.08 -4.93 -5.66
C LYS A 4 -10.16 -3.88 -5.04
N ARG A 5 -9.59 -4.20 -3.86
CA ARG A 5 -8.67 -3.33 -3.12
C ARG A 5 -7.30 -3.23 -3.79
N PHE A 6 -6.75 -4.35 -4.23
CA PHE A 6 -5.37 -4.42 -4.71
C PHE A 6 -5.19 -4.40 -6.23
N ARG A 7 -6.25 -4.57 -7.02
CA ARG A 7 -6.14 -4.65 -8.49
C ARG A 7 -5.47 -3.45 -9.15
N ASN A 8 -5.49 -2.28 -8.52
CA ASN A 8 -4.91 -1.07 -9.08
C ASN A 8 -3.45 -0.84 -8.61
N VAL A 9 -2.91 -1.71 -7.77
CA VAL A 9 -1.50 -1.67 -7.40
C VAL A 9 -0.65 -1.98 -8.65
N PRO A 10 0.47 -1.27 -8.87
CA PRO A 10 1.19 -1.35 -10.15
C PRO A 10 1.76 -2.72 -10.51
N ASN A 11 2.06 -3.56 -9.52
CA ASN A 11 2.67 -4.87 -9.71
C ASN A 11 2.28 -5.79 -8.55
N ILE A 12 1.49 -6.83 -8.81
CA ILE A 12 0.99 -7.75 -7.78
C ILE A 12 0.95 -9.19 -8.27
N VAL A 13 1.41 -10.11 -7.43
CA VAL A 13 1.15 -11.54 -7.58
C VAL A 13 -0.12 -11.87 -6.80
N TYR A 14 -1.13 -12.40 -7.49
CA TYR A 14 -2.37 -12.87 -6.89
C TYR A 14 -2.44 -14.39 -6.91
N THR A 15 -2.72 -15.00 -5.76
CA THR A 15 -2.68 -16.46 -5.61
C THR A 15 -3.57 -16.96 -4.48
N ASP A 16 -4.09 -18.18 -4.64
CA ASP A 16 -4.73 -19.00 -3.61
C ASP A 16 -3.85 -20.20 -3.16
N GLY A 17 -2.57 -20.21 -3.58
CA GLY A 17 -1.63 -21.31 -3.43
C GLY A 17 -1.63 -22.31 -4.59
N ASN A 18 -2.75 -22.47 -5.30
CA ASN A 18 -2.92 -23.43 -6.41
C ASN A 18 -2.97 -22.75 -7.79
N GLU A 19 -3.50 -21.54 -7.87
CA GLU A 19 -3.42 -20.65 -9.03
C GLU A 19 -2.55 -19.44 -8.70
N TRP A 20 -1.73 -19.04 -9.66
CA TRP A 20 -0.82 -17.91 -9.57
C TRP A 20 -0.97 -17.05 -10.82
N ALA A 21 -1.07 -15.74 -10.62
CA ALA A 21 -1.20 -14.78 -11.69
C ALA A 21 -0.46 -13.49 -11.34
N LEU A 22 0.28 -12.96 -12.31
CA LEU A 22 0.89 -11.64 -12.20
C LEU A 22 -0.06 -10.61 -12.83
N TYR A 23 -0.38 -9.56 -12.08
CA TYR A 23 -1.11 -8.42 -12.60
C TYR A 23 -0.26 -7.15 -12.50
N GLN A 24 -0.26 -6.36 -13.56
CA GLN A 24 0.35 -5.04 -13.58
C GLN A 24 -0.70 -4.00 -13.94
N THR A 25 -0.95 -3.05 -13.03
CA THR A 25 -2.01 -2.03 -13.17
C THR A 25 -3.38 -2.63 -13.50
N GLY A 26 -3.68 -3.80 -12.91
CA GLY A 26 -4.95 -4.50 -13.07
C GLY A 26 -5.08 -5.38 -14.31
N GLU A 27 -4.06 -5.41 -15.17
CA GLU A 27 -4.03 -6.27 -16.35
C GLU A 27 -3.20 -7.53 -16.10
N LEU A 28 -3.67 -8.68 -16.59
CA LEU A 28 -2.94 -9.94 -16.47
C LEU A 28 -1.69 -9.91 -17.36
N VAL A 29 -0.53 -10.19 -16.77
CA VAL A 29 0.75 -10.28 -17.47
C VAL A 29 1.10 -11.75 -17.68
N GLY A 30 1.43 -12.11 -18.92
CA GLY A 30 1.75 -13.48 -19.28
C GLY A 30 0.54 -14.41 -19.17
N LYS A 31 0.73 -15.57 -18.54
CA LYS A 31 -0.32 -16.59 -18.35
C LYS A 31 -0.50 -16.92 -16.87
N ARG A 32 -1.71 -17.34 -16.51
CA ARG A 32 -1.96 -17.92 -15.18
C ARG A 32 -1.31 -19.29 -15.08
N VAL A 33 -0.72 -19.58 -13.93
CA VAL A 33 -0.14 -20.88 -13.61
C VAL A 33 -1.08 -21.58 -12.65
N ARG A 34 -1.73 -22.65 -13.08
CA ARG A 34 -2.63 -23.47 -12.25
C ARG A 34 -2.02 -24.85 -12.05
N PHE A 35 -1.88 -25.25 -10.80
CA PHE A 35 -1.43 -26.59 -10.44
C PHE A 35 -2.53 -27.63 -10.72
N GLN A 36 -2.12 -28.85 -11.09
CA GLN A 36 -3.08 -29.91 -11.42
C GLN A 36 -3.66 -30.59 -10.18
N GLY A 37 -2.91 -30.60 -9.07
CA GLY A 37 -3.35 -31.10 -7.76
C GLY A 37 -3.66 -29.96 -6.79
N ASP A 38 -3.84 -30.31 -5.52
CA ASP A 38 -3.98 -29.35 -4.42
C ASP A 38 -2.72 -29.38 -3.55
N VAL A 39 -2.06 -28.23 -3.42
CA VAL A 39 -0.83 -28.08 -2.60
C VAL A 39 -1.07 -28.47 -1.15
N CYS A 40 -2.28 -28.29 -0.62
CA CYS A 40 -2.63 -28.65 0.75
C CYS A 40 -2.66 -30.17 0.99
N SER A 41 -3.06 -30.97 -0.01
CA SER A 41 -3.16 -32.43 0.11
C SER A 41 -1.98 -33.17 -0.50
N ASP A 42 -1.53 -32.74 -1.67
CA ASP A 42 -0.59 -33.49 -2.51
C ASP A 42 0.84 -32.97 -2.35
N GLY A 43 1.02 -31.81 -1.72
CA GLY A 43 2.31 -31.18 -1.47
C GLY A 43 3.14 -31.07 -2.75
N LYS A 44 4.35 -31.64 -2.74
CA LYS A 44 5.26 -31.61 -3.90
C LYS A 44 4.65 -32.25 -5.16
N ALA A 45 3.75 -33.24 -5.00
CA ALA A 45 3.16 -33.94 -6.13
C ALA A 45 2.15 -33.08 -6.91
N ALA A 46 1.63 -32.00 -6.33
CA ALA A 46 0.76 -31.04 -7.03
C ALA A 46 1.48 -30.26 -8.14
N ILE A 47 2.82 -30.19 -8.07
CA ILE A 47 3.65 -29.29 -8.89
C ILE A 47 4.44 -30.09 -9.91
N THR A 48 4.22 -29.80 -11.20
CA THR A 48 4.99 -30.37 -12.30
C THR A 48 6.24 -29.54 -12.59
N GLU A 49 7.18 -30.11 -13.35
CA GLU A 49 8.35 -29.36 -13.81
C GLU A 49 7.96 -28.16 -14.70
N GLU A 50 6.91 -28.31 -15.51
CA GLU A 50 6.38 -27.22 -16.34
C GLU A 50 5.82 -26.08 -15.47
N ASN A 51 5.01 -26.40 -14.46
CA ASN A 51 4.49 -25.42 -13.50
C ASN A 51 5.63 -24.68 -12.80
N SER A 52 6.72 -25.38 -12.48
CA SER A 52 7.91 -24.78 -11.85
C SER A 52 8.59 -23.77 -12.77
N LYS A 53 8.73 -24.09 -14.06
CA LYS A 53 9.30 -23.17 -15.07
C LYS A 53 8.43 -21.94 -15.28
N ASP A 54 7.11 -22.12 -15.33
CA ASP A 54 6.17 -21.02 -15.51
C ASP A 54 6.12 -20.11 -14.28
N LEU A 55 6.15 -20.66 -13.07
CA LEU A 55 6.27 -19.87 -11.84
C LEU A 55 7.58 -19.10 -11.79
N PHE A 56 8.69 -19.73 -12.17
CA PHE A 56 9.98 -19.05 -12.21
C PHE A 56 9.94 -17.83 -13.13
N ARG A 57 9.33 -17.96 -14.32
CA ARG A 57 9.11 -16.83 -15.23
C ARG A 57 8.23 -15.75 -14.61
N LEU A 58 7.11 -16.13 -14.01
CA LEU A 58 6.20 -15.21 -13.33
C LEU A 58 6.92 -14.39 -12.26
N PHE A 59 7.71 -15.03 -11.40
CA PHE A 59 8.50 -14.33 -10.38
C PHE A 59 9.63 -13.50 -10.99
N THR A 60 10.26 -13.97 -12.06
CA THR A 60 11.27 -13.19 -12.78
C THR A 60 10.66 -11.89 -13.30
N ASP A 61 9.50 -11.96 -13.94
CA ASP A 61 8.78 -10.79 -14.46
C ASP A 61 8.32 -9.86 -13.33
N PHE A 62 7.88 -10.42 -12.20
CA PHE A 62 7.49 -9.65 -11.02
C PHE A 62 8.67 -8.88 -10.40
N VAL A 63 9.83 -9.53 -10.23
CA VAL A 63 11.01 -8.93 -9.59
C VAL A 63 11.74 -7.97 -10.52
N ALA A 64 11.76 -8.26 -11.83
CA ALA A 64 12.38 -7.40 -12.83
C ALA A 64 11.55 -6.14 -13.14
N TRP A 65 10.30 -6.07 -12.68
CA TRP A 65 9.45 -4.93 -12.91
C TRP A 65 10.00 -3.68 -12.24
N MET A 66 10.07 -2.59 -13.01
CA MET A 66 10.38 -1.26 -12.50
C MET A 66 9.26 -0.28 -12.86
N PRO A 67 8.82 0.57 -11.92
CA PRO A 67 7.82 1.58 -12.20
C PRO A 67 8.35 2.62 -13.19
N ILE A 68 7.53 2.98 -14.18
CA ILE A 68 7.77 4.16 -15.02
C ILE A 68 7.24 5.37 -14.27
N ILE A 69 8.13 6.07 -13.58
CA ILE A 69 7.76 7.22 -12.74
C ILE A 69 7.37 8.41 -13.65
N PRO A 70 6.15 8.95 -13.54
CA PRO A 70 5.77 10.11 -14.33
C PRO A 70 6.53 11.36 -13.89
N ALA A 71 7.16 12.06 -14.85
CA ALA A 71 7.92 13.28 -14.57
C ALA A 71 7.05 14.52 -14.29
N LYS A 72 5.75 14.48 -14.63
CA LYS A 72 4.84 15.63 -14.52
C LYS A 72 3.88 15.44 -13.34
N PRO A 73 3.66 16.46 -12.48
CA PRO A 73 2.75 16.37 -11.34
C PRO A 73 1.34 15.86 -11.69
N LYS A 74 0.78 16.31 -12.83
CA LYS A 74 -0.54 15.85 -13.30
C LYS A 74 -0.62 14.35 -13.59
N ALA A 75 0.51 13.75 -14.00
CA ALA A 75 0.59 12.32 -14.30
C ALA A 75 0.99 11.51 -13.04
N LEU A 76 1.64 12.15 -12.07
CA LEU A 76 1.98 11.54 -10.78
C LEU A 76 0.74 11.27 -9.92
N ALA A 77 -0.27 12.16 -9.94
CA ALA A 77 -1.47 11.96 -9.13
C ALA A 77 -2.22 10.65 -9.46
N PRO A 78 -2.54 10.32 -10.73
CA PRO A 78 -3.10 9.00 -11.08
C PRO A 78 -2.19 7.82 -10.70
N PHE A 79 -0.87 8.00 -10.76
CA PHE A 79 0.10 6.98 -10.37
C PHE A 79 0.08 6.71 -8.85
N LEU A 80 -0.15 7.75 -8.04
CA LEU A 80 -0.21 7.63 -6.57
C LEU A 80 -1.59 7.26 -6.04
N ALA A 81 -2.66 7.50 -6.81
CA ALA A 81 -4.03 7.27 -6.39
C ALA A 81 -4.30 5.86 -5.84
N PRO A 82 -3.79 4.75 -6.43
CA PRO A 82 -3.99 3.41 -5.87
C PRO A 82 -3.42 3.24 -4.46
N PHE A 83 -2.29 3.88 -4.15
CA PHE A 83 -1.68 3.83 -2.82
C PHE A 83 -2.46 4.66 -1.82
N CYS A 84 -2.94 5.84 -2.22
CA CYS A 84 -3.82 6.66 -1.39
C CYS A 84 -5.11 5.90 -1.04
N LEU A 85 -5.70 5.20 -2.02
CA LEU A 85 -6.86 4.34 -1.78
C LEU A 85 -6.51 3.21 -0.80
N LEU A 86 -5.37 2.54 -0.97
CA LEU A 86 -4.94 1.48 -0.06
C LEU A 86 -4.84 1.95 1.39
N ILE A 87 -4.14 3.07 1.62
CA ILE A 87 -3.98 3.67 2.97
C ILE A 87 -5.34 4.02 3.56
N ARG A 88 -6.23 4.65 2.78
CA ARG A 88 -7.58 4.99 3.25
C ARG A 88 -8.36 3.76 3.70
N GLU A 89 -8.36 2.69 2.89
CA GLU A 89 -9.06 1.46 3.26
C GLU A 89 -8.44 0.83 4.52
N GLU A 90 -7.12 0.90 4.72
CA GLU A 90 -6.47 0.36 5.94
C GLU A 90 -6.87 1.15 7.17
N VAL A 91 -6.93 2.49 7.07
CA VAL A 91 -7.39 3.36 8.15
C VAL A 91 -8.86 3.13 8.47
N LEU A 92 -9.71 2.94 7.44
CA LEU A 92 -11.12 2.57 7.64
C LEU A 92 -11.28 1.22 8.30
N ASP A 93 -10.46 0.24 7.95
CA ASP A 93 -10.46 -1.07 8.60
C ASP A 93 -10.03 -0.97 10.07
N ALA A 94 -8.98 -0.19 10.36
CA ALA A 94 -8.50 0.05 11.71
C ALA A 94 -9.53 0.78 12.59
N LEU A 95 -10.27 1.75 12.03
CA LEU A 95 -11.33 2.47 12.76
C LEU A 95 -12.51 1.58 13.18
N LYS A 96 -12.67 0.38 12.59
CA LYS A 96 -13.69 -0.58 13.05
C LYS A 96 -13.37 -1.17 14.42
N ASP A 97 -12.10 -1.15 14.81
CA ASP A 97 -11.65 -1.52 16.15
C ASP A 97 -11.56 -0.26 17.01
N GLU A 98 -12.42 -0.16 18.02
CA GLU A 98 -12.46 0.97 18.96
C GLU A 98 -11.17 1.11 19.80
N THR A 99 -10.36 0.05 19.90
CA THR A 99 -9.09 0.05 20.61
C THR A 99 -7.91 0.47 19.73
N SER A 100 -8.13 0.67 18.43
CA SER A 100 -7.07 1.07 17.51
C SER A 100 -6.54 2.47 17.86
N PRO A 101 -5.21 2.68 17.86
CA PRO A 101 -4.59 4.00 18.04
C PRO A 101 -5.02 5.04 16.98
N VAL A 102 -5.61 4.59 15.87
CA VAL A 102 -6.22 5.49 14.86
C VAL A 102 -7.35 6.33 15.45
N HIS A 103 -8.10 5.82 16.44
CA HIS A 103 -9.15 6.59 17.10
C HIS A 103 -8.59 7.79 17.85
N ASP A 104 -7.47 7.62 18.55
CA ASP A 104 -6.79 8.71 19.26
C ASP A 104 -6.29 9.77 18.27
N LEU A 105 -5.66 9.34 17.17
CA LEU A 105 -5.23 10.23 16.10
C LEU A 105 -6.40 10.99 15.48
N LYS A 106 -7.52 10.31 15.22
CA LYS A 106 -8.75 10.92 14.71
C LYS A 106 -9.30 11.97 15.65
N ASN A 107 -9.36 11.67 16.95
CA ASN A 107 -9.84 12.59 17.97
C ASN A 107 -8.95 13.84 18.06
N GLU A 108 -7.64 13.67 17.98
CA GLU A 108 -6.69 14.78 17.97
C GLU A 108 -6.85 15.67 16.73
N ILE A 109 -6.90 15.07 15.53
CA ILE A 109 -7.08 15.80 14.27
C ILE A 109 -8.46 16.48 14.22
N LYS A 110 -9.51 15.86 14.76
CA LYS A 110 -10.84 16.46 14.92
C LYS A 110 -10.80 17.76 15.70
N GLN A 111 -10.11 17.75 16.84
CA GLN A 111 -10.01 18.92 17.71
C GLN A 111 -9.21 20.06 17.07
N LEU A 112 -8.19 19.72 16.27
CA LEU A 112 -7.27 20.70 15.71
C LEU A 112 -7.71 21.29 14.37
N LEU A 113 -8.36 20.50 13.51
CA LEU A 113 -8.54 20.86 12.09
C LEU A 113 -9.99 20.74 11.60
N PHE A 114 -10.70 19.68 11.95
CA PHE A 114 -12.01 19.37 11.36
C PHE A 114 -13.00 18.80 12.40
N PRO A 115 -13.76 19.65 13.11
CA PRO A 115 -14.63 19.22 14.20
C PRO A 115 -15.68 18.17 13.80
N ASP A 116 -16.19 18.26 12.57
CA ASP A 116 -17.35 17.50 12.09
C ASP A 116 -17.00 16.35 11.13
N VAL A 117 -15.73 15.94 11.06
CA VAL A 117 -15.30 14.91 10.10
C VAL A 117 -15.85 13.51 10.44
N ASP A 118 -16.39 12.79 9.46
CA ASP A 118 -16.76 11.38 9.62
C ASP A 118 -15.54 10.43 9.42
N ASP A 119 -15.72 9.12 9.64
CA ASP A 119 -14.62 8.14 9.47
C ASP A 119 -14.04 8.13 8.06
N PHE A 120 -14.91 8.24 7.06
CA PHE A 120 -14.50 8.21 5.66
C PHE A 120 -13.70 9.45 5.27
N GLN A 121 -14.22 10.62 5.61
CA GLN A 121 -13.56 11.90 5.37
C GLN A 121 -12.24 11.99 6.13
N PHE A 122 -12.17 11.46 7.35
CA PHE A 122 -10.93 11.40 8.12
C PHE A 122 -9.91 10.50 7.42
N ALA A 123 -10.30 9.26 7.08
CA ALA A 123 -9.39 8.31 6.43
C ALA A 123 -8.89 8.82 5.07
N ASP A 124 -9.77 9.45 4.28
CA ASP A 124 -9.42 10.01 2.98
C ASP A 124 -8.45 11.20 3.12
N THR A 125 -8.74 12.13 4.03
CA THR A 125 -7.86 13.28 4.32
C THR A 125 -6.51 12.82 4.86
N TYR A 126 -6.50 11.85 5.77
CA TYR A 126 -5.28 11.28 6.32
C TYR A 126 -4.42 10.63 5.24
N ALA A 127 -5.01 9.78 4.39
CA ALA A 127 -4.30 9.11 3.30
C ALA A 127 -3.67 10.10 2.30
N GLN A 128 -4.40 11.15 1.92
CA GLN A 128 -3.89 12.21 1.06
C GLN A 128 -2.73 12.97 1.74
N THR A 129 -2.86 13.25 3.04
CA THR A 129 -1.85 13.97 3.82
C THR A 129 -0.55 13.17 3.91
N VAL A 130 -0.61 11.87 4.17
CA VAL A 130 0.56 10.98 4.18
C VAL A 130 1.28 11.00 2.84
N ILE A 131 0.57 10.83 1.73
CA ILE A 131 1.18 10.84 0.40
C ILE A 131 1.86 12.18 0.12
N PHE A 132 1.21 13.29 0.48
CA PHE A 132 1.78 14.61 0.31
C PHE A 132 3.00 14.84 1.21
N ALA A 133 2.96 14.38 2.46
CA ALA A 133 4.08 14.47 3.39
C ALA A 133 5.31 13.72 2.85
N LEU A 134 5.13 12.49 2.34
CA LEU A 134 6.23 11.73 1.72
C LEU A 134 6.82 12.45 0.50
N LEU A 135 5.97 13.02 -0.37
CA LEU A 135 6.45 13.79 -1.51
C LEU A 135 7.23 15.03 -1.08
N LEU A 136 6.74 15.76 -0.07
CA LEU A 136 7.40 16.95 0.45
C LEU A 136 8.74 16.60 1.11
N ALA A 137 8.78 15.55 1.94
CA ALA A 137 10.00 15.07 2.56
C ALA A 137 11.05 14.71 1.49
N GLN A 138 10.65 14.03 0.40
CA GLN A 138 11.54 13.72 -0.71
C GLN A 138 12.07 14.97 -1.41
N ILE A 139 11.25 16.01 -1.55
CA ILE A 139 11.65 17.30 -2.15
C ILE A 139 12.64 18.04 -1.24
N GLU A 140 12.47 17.93 0.09
CA GLU A 140 13.37 18.50 1.10
C GLU A 140 14.67 17.69 1.29
N GLY A 141 14.80 16.55 0.60
CA GLY A 141 16.01 15.74 0.57
C GLY A 141 16.04 14.59 1.58
N ALA A 142 14.92 14.27 2.23
CA ALA A 142 14.82 13.11 3.10
C ALA A 142 14.94 11.81 2.31
N ASN A 143 15.50 10.78 2.95
CA ASN A 143 15.36 9.40 2.49
C ASN A 143 14.00 8.85 2.92
N VAL A 144 13.00 8.96 2.05
CA VAL A 144 11.63 8.50 2.34
C VAL A 144 11.46 6.98 2.48
N LEU A 145 12.50 6.20 2.19
CA LEU A 145 12.53 4.77 2.51
C LEU A 145 12.72 4.52 4.02
N ASP A 146 13.24 5.51 4.74
CA ASP A 146 13.22 5.58 6.20
C ASP A 146 12.16 6.61 6.63
N LEU A 147 11.00 6.10 7.05
CA LEU A 147 9.89 6.95 7.48
C LEU A 147 10.26 7.83 8.69
N SER A 148 11.24 7.42 9.50
CA SER A 148 11.74 8.21 10.63
C SER A 148 12.52 9.44 10.14
N ASP A 149 13.30 9.28 9.07
CA ASP A 149 14.04 10.37 8.43
C ASP A 149 13.06 11.37 7.78
N ALA A 150 12.05 10.87 7.07
CA ALA A 150 10.97 11.68 6.51
C ALA A 150 10.22 12.47 7.60
N TYR A 151 9.89 11.82 8.73
CA TYR A 151 9.30 12.47 9.89
C TYR A 151 10.19 13.58 10.43
N SER A 152 11.47 13.29 10.67
CA SER A 152 12.41 14.22 11.31
C SER A 152 12.67 15.46 10.45
N THR A 153 12.77 15.27 9.13
CA THR A 153 12.93 16.35 8.14
C THR A 153 11.74 17.29 8.19
N LEU A 154 10.51 16.75 8.15
CA LEU A 154 9.29 17.55 8.19
C LEU A 154 9.01 18.17 9.56
N ALA A 155 9.42 17.54 10.66
CA ALA A 155 9.13 18.04 12.02
C ALA A 155 9.77 19.42 12.28
N SER A 156 10.83 19.76 11.55
CA SER A 156 11.52 21.04 11.67
C SER A 156 10.70 22.25 11.20
N HIS A 157 9.81 22.07 10.22
CA HIS A 157 9.08 23.17 9.55
C HIS A 157 7.58 22.89 9.35
N HIS A 158 7.13 21.64 9.49
CA HIS A 158 5.81 21.16 9.10
C HIS A 158 5.21 20.18 10.13
N LEU A 159 5.00 20.66 11.37
CA LEU A 159 4.50 19.90 12.53
C LEU A 159 3.25 19.04 12.26
N LEU A 160 2.27 19.54 11.48
CA LEU A 160 1.07 18.76 11.16
C LEU A 160 1.34 17.62 10.17
N LEU A 161 2.23 17.84 9.19
CA LEU A 161 2.59 16.82 8.20
C LEU A 161 3.48 15.75 8.83
N SER A 162 4.44 16.14 9.67
CA SER A 162 5.26 15.17 10.41
C SER A 162 4.38 14.30 11.30
N ARG A 163 3.40 14.86 12.01
CA ARG A 163 2.45 14.07 12.83
C ARG A 163 1.65 13.05 12.03
N SER A 164 1.28 13.35 10.78
CA SER A 164 0.60 12.36 9.93
C SER A 164 1.47 11.11 9.65
N LEU A 165 2.79 11.29 9.55
CA LEU A 165 3.76 10.20 9.38
C LEU A 165 4.06 9.48 10.70
N GLN A 166 3.87 10.13 11.84
CA GLN A 166 4.13 9.54 13.17
C GLN A 166 3.37 8.23 13.36
N PHE A 167 2.10 8.18 12.93
CA PHE A 167 1.29 6.97 12.99
C PHE A 167 1.85 5.81 12.14
N LEU A 168 2.53 6.11 11.03
CA LEU A 168 3.17 5.08 10.20
C LEU A 168 4.53 4.64 10.76
N THR A 169 5.14 5.45 11.63
CA THR A 169 6.42 5.15 12.29
C THR A 169 6.26 4.56 13.69
N ASP A 170 5.07 4.63 14.29
CA ASP A 170 4.82 4.11 15.63
C ASP A 170 4.59 2.58 15.58
N PRO A 171 5.47 1.76 16.18
CA PRO A 171 5.31 0.32 16.20
C PRO A 171 4.01 -0.16 16.88
N GLN A 172 3.42 0.66 17.75
CA GLN A 172 2.18 0.34 18.47
C GLN A 172 0.93 0.69 17.67
N ALA A 173 1.05 1.49 16.60
CA ALA A 173 -0.08 1.91 15.76
C ALA A 173 -0.51 0.85 14.72
N LEU A 174 0.36 -0.12 14.43
CA LEU A 174 0.18 -1.16 13.40
C LEU A 174 -0.13 -2.55 13.97
N THR A 175 -0.30 -2.67 15.28
CA THR A 175 -0.64 -3.92 16.01
C THR A 175 -1.97 -3.79 16.71
#